data_AF-A0A132PNU5-F1
#
_entry.id   AF-A0A132PNU5-F1
#
_cell.length_a   1.000
_cell.length_b   1.000
_cell.length_c   1.000
_cell.angle_alpha   90.00
_cell.angle_beta   90.00
_cell.angle_gamma   90.00
#
_symmetry.space_group_name_H-M   'P 1'
#
loop_
_entity.id
_entity.type
_entity.pdbx_description
1 polymer ?
#
loop_
_entity_poly.entity_id
_entity_poly.type
_entity_poly.pdbx_seq_one_letter_code
_entity_poly.pdbx_strand_id
1 'polypeptide(L)' 'MPDSAPAERLRQNLLSALESSKKPMSTAQLRDHIHEHFREPVVIEAVYRNLTVLERRGDVRRRKLPGRDAHWTRAD' A
#
# COMPACT_ATOMS: atom_id res chain seq x y z
N MET A 1 21.58 0.79 12.33
CA MET A 1 20.64 1.06 11.22
C MET A 1 19.46 1.79 11.82
N PRO A 2 19.00 2.94 11.32
CA PRO A 2 17.88 3.59 11.97
C PRO A 2 16.65 2.72 11.74
N ASP A 3 15.97 2.35 12.82
CA ASP A 3 14.61 1.84 12.76
C ASP A 3 13.76 2.89 12.05
N SER A 4 13.53 2.72 10.75
CA SER A 4 12.52 3.48 10.05
C SER A 4 11.22 3.34 10.85
N ALA A 5 10.63 4.46 11.27
CA ALA A 5 9.41 4.48 12.06
C ALA A 5 8.38 3.49 11.45
N PRO A 6 7.56 2.78 12.25
CA PRO A 6 6.68 1.72 11.76
C PRO A 6 5.86 2.10 10.51
N ALA A 7 5.44 3.37 10.40
CA ALA A 7 4.75 3.89 9.23
C ALA A 7 5.62 3.98 7.96
N GLU A 8 6.91 4.31 8.07
CA GLU A 8 7.84 4.30 6.94
C GLU A 8 8.13 2.88 6.47
N ARG A 9 8.32 1.92 7.39
CA ARG A 9 8.44 0.50 7.03
C ARG A 9 7.21 0.01 6.27
N LEU A 10 6.01 0.34 6.76
CA LEU A 10 4.77 0.01 6.06
C LEU A 10 4.70 0.64 4.67
N ARG A 11 5.12 1.91 4.50
CA ARG A 11 5.17 2.53 3.17
C ARG A 11 6.10 1.80 2.21
N GLN A 12 7.28 1.41 2.66
CA GLN A 12 8.22 0.63 1.84
C GLN A 12 7.61 -0.71 1.43
N ASN A 13 7.01 -1.43 2.37
CA ASN A 13 6.36 -2.71 2.07
C ASN A 13 5.20 -2.56 1.07
N LEU A 14 4.41 -1.49 1.18
CA LEU A 14 3.32 -1.18 0.24
C LEU A 14 3.84 -0.89 -1.16
N LEU A 15 4.96 -0.17 -1.29
CA LEU A 15 5.60 0.08 -2.58
C LEU A 15 6.12 -1.22 -3.20
N SER A 16 6.81 -2.07 -2.43
CA SER A 16 7.30 -3.36 -2.91
C SER A 16 6.16 -4.29 -3.38
N ALA A 17 5.03 -4.29 -2.67
CA ALA A 17 3.84 -5.06 -3.06
C ALA A 17 3.25 -4.57 -4.39
N LEU A 18 3.15 -3.24 -4.56
CA LEU A 18 2.64 -2.61 -5.78
C LEU A 18 3.59 -2.73 -6.97
N GLU A 19 4.91 -2.74 -6.74
CA GLU A 19 5.92 -2.99 -7.78
C GLU A 19 5.91 -4.44 -8.25
N SER A 20 5.72 -5.38 -7.32
CA SER A 20 5.63 -6.81 -7.64
C SER A 20 4.32 -7.16 -8.36
N SER A 21 3.24 -6.43 -8.06
CA SER A 21 1.94 -6.62 -8.71
C SER A 21 1.85 -5.82 -10.01
N LYS A 22 1.80 -6.52 -11.15
CA LYS A 22 1.50 -5.90 -12.46
C LYS A 22 0.06 -5.39 -12.61
N LYS A 23 -0.79 -5.57 -11.59
CA LYS A 23 -2.21 -5.19 -11.60
C LYS A 23 -2.53 -4.25 -10.44
N PRO A 24 -3.53 -3.36 -10.58
CA PRO A 24 -4.03 -2.57 -9.46
C PRO A 24 -4.50 -3.46 -8.31
N MET A 25 -4.15 -3.10 -7.07
CA MET A 25 -4.59 -3.81 -5.86
C MET A 25 -5.51 -2.93 -5.02
N SER A 26 -6.54 -3.52 -4.43
CA SER A 26 -7.38 -2.83 -3.45
C SER A 26 -6.64 -2.62 -2.12
N THR A 27 -7.11 -1.69 -1.30
CA THR A 27 -6.56 -1.47 0.06
C THR A 27 -6.60 -2.76 0.90
N ALA A 28 -7.66 -3.57 0.78
CA ALA A 28 -7.79 -4.83 1.50
C ALA A 28 -6.79 -5.88 0.99
N GLN A 29 -6.62 -6.01 -0.33
CA GLN A 29 -5.62 -6.92 -0.91
C GLN A 29 -4.20 -6.55 -0.47
N LEU A 30 -3.89 -5.26 -0.39
CA LEU A 30 -2.60 -4.79 0.12
C LEU A 30 -2.43 -5.14 1.59
N ARG A 31 -3.44 -4.91 2.43
CA ARG A 31 -3.40 -5.30 3.85
C ARG A 31 -3.11 -6.80 3.99
N ASP A 32 -3.85 -7.63 3.28
CA ASP A 32 -3.74 -9.08 3.37
C ASP A 32 -2.36 -9.55 2.89
N HIS A 33 -1.86 -9.00 1.79
CA HIS A 33 -0.51 -9.25 1.31
C HIS A 33 0.56 -8.85 2.34
N ILE A 34 0.43 -7.68 2.98
CA ILE A 34 1.38 -7.27 4.02
C ILE A 34 1.33 -8.23 5.22
N HIS A 35 0.14 -8.62 5.64
CA HIS A 35 -0.04 -9.55 6.74
C HIS A 35 0.59 -10.92 6.44
N GLU A 36 0.37 -11.46 5.25
CA GLU A 36 0.88 -12.77 4.83
C GLU A 36 2.40 -12.77 4.66
N HIS A 37 2.97 -11.75 4.01
CA HIS A 37 4.39 -11.73 3.64
C HIS A 37 5.31 -11.20 4.74
N PHE A 38 4.84 -10.24 5.54
CA PHE A 38 5.66 -9.60 6.58
C PHE A 38 5.26 -10.04 8.00
N ARG A 39 4.17 -10.81 8.16
CA ARG A 39 3.60 -11.24 9.46
C ARG A 39 3.31 -10.08 10.40
N GLU A 40 3.04 -8.90 9.85
CA GLU A 40 2.71 -7.70 10.61
C GLU A 40 1.18 -7.60 10.76
N PRO A 41 0.65 -7.42 11.98
CA PRO A 41 -0.76 -7.10 12.17
C PRO A 41 -1.01 -5.64 11.76
N VAL A 42 -1.50 -5.44 10.54
CA VAL A 42 -1.77 -4.09 10.01
C VAL A 42 -3.27 -3.87 9.85
N VAL A 43 -3.78 -2.80 10.44
CA VAL A 43 -5.18 -2.38 10.30
C VAL A 43 -5.42 -1.68 8.95
N ILE A 44 -6.60 -1.85 8.37
CA ILE A 44 -6.93 -1.34 7.03
C ILE A 44 -6.82 0.19 6.95
N GLU A 45 -7.15 0.90 8.03
CA GLU A 45 -7.04 2.35 8.14
C GLU A 45 -5.58 2.83 8.06
N ALA A 46 -4.64 2.08 8.64
CA ALA A 46 -3.22 2.39 8.58
C ALA A 46 -2.69 2.23 7.15
N VAL A 47 -3.13 1.18 6.44
CA VAL A 47 -2.82 0.99 5.01
C VAL A 47 -3.35 2.16 4.18
N TYR A 48 -4.63 2.50 4.33
CA TYR A 48 -5.25 3.58 3.58
C TYR A 48 -4.58 4.94 3.80
N ARG A 49 -4.26 5.28 5.06
CA ARG A 49 -3.55 6.54 5.39
C ARG A 49 -2.17 6.60 4.76
N ASN A 50 -1.41 5.50 4.80
CA ASN A 50 -0.09 5.46 4.19
C ASN A 50 -0.14 5.52 2.66
N LEU A 51 -1.12 4.87 2.02
CA LEU A 51 -1.36 5.00 0.58
C LEU A 51 -1.72 6.43 0.18
N THR A 52 -2.53 7.12 0.99
CA THR A 52 -2.84 8.55 0.75
C THR A 52 -1.58 9.42 0.85
N VAL A 53 -0.66 9.12 1.77
CA VAL A 53 0.62 9.83 1.86
C VAL A 53 1.47 9.57 0.63
N LEU A 54 1.58 8.30 0.20
CA LEU A 54 2.33 7.92 -1.01
C LEU A 54 1.73 8.55 -2.28
N GLU A 55 0.40 8.65 -2.37
CA GLU A 55 -0.29 9.31 -3.48
C GLU A 55 0.07 10.79 -3.54
N ARG A 56 0.06 11.48 -2.39
CA ARG A 56 0.46 12.90 -2.31
C ARG A 56 1.93 13.13 -2.68
N ARG A 57 2.79 12.13 -2.45
CA ARG A 57 4.20 12.14 -2.85
C ARG A 57 4.41 11.83 -4.34
N GLY A 58 3.38 11.31 -5.01
CA GLY A 58 3.46 10.86 -6.39
C GLY A 58 4.04 9.45 -6.55
N ASP A 59 4.20 8.68 -5.47
CA ASP A 59 4.76 7.33 -5.52
C ASP A 59 3.73 6.28 -5.97
N VAL A 60 2.45 6.52 -5.69
CA VAL A 60 1.35 5.64 -6.10
C VAL A 60 0.23 6.46 -6.72
N ARG A 61 -0.61 5.80 -7.51
CA ARG A 61 -1.81 6.42 -8.09
C ARG A 61 -3.04 5.64 -7.68
N ARG A 62 -4.08 6.36 -7.23
CA ARG A 62 -5.40 5.79 -7.03
C ARG A 62 -6.11 5.62 -8.37
N ARG A 63 -6.56 4.41 -8.68
CA ARG A 63 -7.37 4.07 -9.85
C ARG A 63 -8.84 3.97 -9.44
N LYS A 64 -9.72 4.63 -10.20
CA LYS A 64 -11.17 4.44 -10.10
C LYS A 64 -11.56 3.28 -11.01
N LEU A 65 -11.68 2.09 -10.45
CA LEU A 65 -12.21 0.91 -11.16
C LEU A 65 -13.69 0.71 -10.82
N PRO A 66 -14.46 0.01 -11.67
CA PRO A 66 -15.85 -0.35 -11.34
C PRO A 66 -15.91 -1.08 -10.01
N GLY A 67 -16.66 -0.53 -9.04
CA GLY A 67 -16.74 -1.05 -7.68
C GLY A 67 -16.70 0.07 -6.63
N ARG A 68 -16.78 -0.31 -5.35
CA ARG A 68 -16.70 0.62 -4.21
C ARG A 68 -15.27 0.85 -3.72
N ASP A 69 -14.36 -0.07 -4.04
CA ASP A 69 -13.03 -0.09 -3.45
C ASP A 69 -12.03 0.77 -4.23
N ALA A 70 -11.23 1.51 -3.47
CA ALA A 70 -10.06 2.20 -4.00
C ALA A 70 -9.01 1.17 -4.44
N HIS A 71 -8.58 1.27 -5.70
CA HIS A 71 -7.48 0.48 -6.22
C HIS A 71 -6.24 1.35 -6.38
N TRP A 72 -5.07 0.74 -6.21
CA TRP A 72 -3.79 1.44 -6.18
C TRP A 72 -2.82 0.78 -7.15
N THR A 73 -2.05 1.61 -7.85
CA THR A 73 -0.93 1.18 -8.69
C THR A 73 0.32 1.96 -8.29
N ARG A 74 1.51 1.39 -8.54
CA ARG A 74 2.73 2.19 -8.55
C ARG A 74 2.59 3.34 -9.55
N ALA A 75 3.13 4.51 -9.22
CA ALA A 75 3.28 5.58 -10.19
C ALA A 75 4.47 5.26 -11.09
N ASP A 76 4.27 5.41 -12.40
CA ASP A 76 5.32 5.30 -13.42
C ASP A 76 6.44 6.33 -13.20
#